data_AF-A0A0K8SEA2-F1
#
_entry.id   AF-A0A0K8SEA2-F1
#
_cell.length_a   1.000
_cell.length_b   1.000
_cell.length_c   1.000
_cell.angle_alpha   90.00
_cell.angle_beta   90.00
_cell.angle_gamma   90.00
#
_symmetry.space_group_name_H-M   'P 1'
#
loop_
_entity.id
_entity.type
_entity.pdbx_description
1 polymer ?
#
loop_
_entity_poly.entity_id
_entity_poly.type
_entity_poly.pdbx_seq_one_letter_code
_entity_poly.pdbx_strand_id
1 'polypeptide(L)'
;MHMSTIDGLCCISLNKNGTAEISRKTGIPIYLTMKNFNSMISFVTTVEGYYRLSVKWTFNICRDLITPSLVTLRSIKCHGPVGGKFSYTKLEQKRDNKPGCFILRECEIFYDVYYIDVCMSDRKVSTFKIERKGDGHYVFSAEPNERFESIGAIVARYKVQGSDPYFKECIPPSEYDDSILLLCKVNTYLPTPKDHFDRLFSEDRVSSPICIQFKHLQIFSGKTFSGKFGCTQVHKCL
;
A
#
# COMPACT_ATOMS: atom_id res chain seq x y z
N MET A 1 -0.99 -29.66 -9.59
CA MET A 1 -2.38 -29.30 -9.24
C MET A 1 -2.42 -27.80 -8.97
N HIS A 2 -3.26 -27.04 -9.67
CA HIS A 2 -3.47 -25.61 -9.42
C HIS A 2 -4.65 -25.43 -8.46
N MET A 3 -4.46 -24.70 -7.36
CA MET A 3 -5.48 -24.55 -6.31
C MET A 3 -6.36 -23.31 -6.53
N SER A 4 -5.74 -22.14 -6.72
CA SER A 4 -6.40 -20.87 -7.02
C SER A 4 -5.35 -19.85 -7.46
N THR A 5 -5.77 -18.86 -8.26
CA THR A 5 -5.01 -17.62 -8.43
C THR A 5 -5.17 -16.72 -7.19
N ILE A 6 -4.27 -15.76 -7.00
CA ILE A 6 -4.31 -14.80 -5.89
C ILE A 6 -5.56 -13.91 -5.97
N ASP A 7 -5.92 -13.45 -7.16
CA ASP A 7 -7.14 -12.67 -7.39
C ASP A 7 -8.42 -13.53 -7.24
N GLY A 8 -8.32 -14.85 -7.30
CA GLY A 8 -9.40 -15.78 -7.01
C GLY A 8 -9.69 -15.96 -5.51
N LEU A 9 -8.86 -15.41 -4.62
CA LEU A 9 -9.05 -15.50 -3.17
C LEU A 9 -10.02 -14.44 -2.64
N CYS A 10 -10.74 -14.79 -1.57
CA CYS A 10 -11.68 -13.91 -0.88
C CYS A 10 -11.18 -13.54 0.52
N CYS A 11 -10.99 -14.53 1.39
CA CYS A 11 -10.46 -14.34 2.74
C CYS A 11 -9.78 -15.61 3.26
N ILE A 12 -8.97 -15.45 4.29
CA ILE A 12 -8.32 -16.56 5.01
C ILE A 12 -8.71 -16.46 6.49
N SER A 13 -9.04 -17.58 7.11
CA SER A 13 -9.24 -17.69 8.55
C SER A 13 -8.31 -18.74 9.15
N LEU A 14 -7.82 -18.46 10.35
CA LEU A 14 -6.97 -19.35 11.13
C LEU A 14 -7.77 -19.98 12.27
N ASN A 15 -7.86 -21.30 12.26
CA ASN A 15 -8.47 -22.03 13.35
C ASN A 15 -7.45 -22.31 14.46
N LYS A 16 -7.94 -22.39 15.71
CA LYS A 16 -7.12 -22.66 16.91
C LYS A 16 -6.40 -24.02 16.87
N ASN A 17 -6.87 -24.95 16.03
CA ASN A 17 -6.29 -26.27 15.83
C ASN A 17 -5.12 -26.28 14.81
N GLY A 18 -4.72 -25.12 14.29
CA GLY A 18 -3.61 -25.00 13.32
C GLY A 18 -4.02 -25.26 11.86
N THR A 19 -5.32 -25.34 11.57
CA THR A 19 -5.86 -25.42 10.21
C THR A 19 -6.20 -24.02 9.69
N ALA A 20 -5.85 -23.73 8.44
CA ALA A 20 -6.32 -22.54 7.74
C ALA A 20 -7.43 -22.90 6.77
N GLU A 21 -8.47 -22.08 6.74
CA GLU A 21 -9.49 -22.09 5.69
C GLU A 21 -9.21 -20.92 4.74
N ILE A 22 -9.03 -21.25 3.47
CA ILE A 22 -8.85 -20.28 2.38
C ILE A 22 -10.14 -20.27 1.57
N SER A 23 -10.94 -19.23 1.80
CA SER A 23 -12.17 -18.97 1.07
C SER A 23 -11.84 -18.34 -0.29
N ARG A 24 -12.45 -18.89 -1.35
CA ARG A 24 -12.29 -18.44 -2.73
C ARG A 24 -13.50 -17.62 -3.17
N LYS A 25 -13.31 -16.73 -4.14
CA LYS A 25 -14.43 -16.00 -4.77
C LYS A 25 -15.42 -16.95 -5.44
N THR A 26 -14.92 -18.08 -5.96
CA THR A 26 -15.71 -19.14 -6.59
C THR A 26 -15.17 -20.51 -6.19
N GLY A 27 -16.08 -21.48 -6.09
CA GLY A 27 -15.75 -22.86 -5.75
C GLY A 27 -15.67 -23.14 -4.25
N ILE A 28 -15.18 -24.33 -3.92
CA ILE A 28 -15.13 -24.85 -2.55
C ILE A 28 -13.92 -24.25 -1.81
N PRO A 29 -14.07 -23.84 -0.53
CA PRO A 29 -12.94 -23.44 0.31
C PRO A 29 -11.86 -24.51 0.40
N ILE A 30 -10.62 -24.06 0.52
CA ILE A 30 -9.46 -24.94 0.67
C ILE A 30 -9.11 -24.99 2.16
N TYR A 31 -8.94 -26.20 2.69
CA TYR A 31 -8.46 -26.41 4.05
C TYR A 31 -7.02 -26.92 4.02
N LEU A 32 -6.13 -26.25 4.76
CA LEU A 32 -4.73 -26.64 4.87
C LEU A 32 -4.35 -26.81 6.33
N THR A 33 -3.55 -27.84 6.60
CA THR A 33 -2.88 -28.02 7.89
C THR A 33 -1.39 -28.07 7.63
N MET A 34 -0.63 -27.28 8.38
CA MET A 34 0.83 -27.22 8.29
C MET A 34 1.46 -27.95 9.47
N LYS A 35 2.75 -28.30 9.37
CA LYS A 35 3.49 -29.00 10.44
C LYS A 35 3.38 -28.31 11.80
N ASN A 36 3.35 -26.98 11.82
CA ASN A 36 3.19 -26.18 13.03
C ASN A 36 2.58 -24.81 12.70
N PHE A 37 2.19 -24.08 13.75
CA PHE A 37 1.57 -22.77 13.62
C PHE A 37 2.47 -21.74 12.94
N ASN A 38 3.78 -21.73 13.22
CA ASN A 38 4.70 -20.79 12.56
C ASN A 38 4.76 -20.99 11.05
N SER A 39 4.75 -22.24 10.57
CA SER A 39 4.66 -22.55 9.14
C SER A 39 3.33 -22.08 8.55
N MET A 40 2.23 -22.20 9.31
CA MET A 40 0.92 -21.68 8.89
C MET A 40 0.93 -20.15 8.76
N ILE A 41 1.43 -19.45 9.77
CA ILE A 41 1.57 -17.98 9.75
C ILE A 41 2.42 -17.55 8.57
N SER A 42 3.61 -18.15 8.39
CA SER A 42 4.51 -17.84 7.27
C SER A 42 3.82 -18.01 5.91
N PHE A 43 3.07 -19.09 5.72
CA PHE A 43 2.28 -19.32 4.52
C PHE A 43 1.22 -18.23 4.31
N VAL A 44 0.39 -17.95 5.33
CA VAL A 44 -0.70 -16.97 5.22
C VAL A 44 -0.16 -15.56 4.98
N THR A 45 0.90 -15.14 5.68
CA THR A 45 1.52 -13.82 5.47
C THR A 45 2.13 -13.68 4.08
N THR A 46 2.62 -14.78 3.50
CA THR A 46 3.14 -14.79 2.12
C THR A 46 2.00 -14.58 1.12
N VAL A 47 0.90 -15.32 1.27
CA VAL A 47 -0.30 -15.17 0.43
C VAL A 47 -0.89 -13.77 0.57
N GLU A 48 -0.95 -13.22 1.79
CA GLU A 48 -1.42 -11.85 2.04
C GLU A 48 -0.54 -10.81 1.35
N GLY A 49 0.80 -10.96 1.41
CA GLY A 49 1.74 -10.10 0.71
C GLY A 49 1.46 -10.06 -0.78
N TYR A 50 1.32 -11.22 -1.43
CA TYR A 50 0.94 -11.29 -2.85
C TYR A 50 -0.44 -10.70 -3.11
N TYR A 51 -1.43 -10.94 -2.25
CA TYR A 51 -2.77 -10.35 -2.41
C TYR A 51 -2.73 -8.82 -2.39
N ARG A 52 -1.90 -8.22 -1.54
CA ARG A 52 -1.72 -6.77 -1.50
C ARG A 52 -1.00 -6.23 -2.74
N LEU A 53 -0.02 -6.97 -3.25
CA LEU A 53 0.73 -6.59 -4.45
C LEU A 53 -0.05 -6.83 -5.76
N SER A 54 -1.07 -7.70 -5.75
CA SER A 54 -1.81 -8.07 -6.97
C SER A 54 -3.26 -7.58 -7.01
N VAL A 55 -3.91 -7.39 -5.86
CA VAL A 55 -5.38 -7.27 -5.80
C VAL A 55 -5.81 -6.04 -5.00
N LYS A 56 -5.46 -5.94 -3.72
CA LYS A 56 -5.90 -4.86 -2.82
C LYS A 56 -4.82 -4.50 -1.81
N TRP A 57 -4.06 -3.42 -2.04
CA TRP A 57 -2.92 -3.08 -1.18
C TRP A 57 -3.30 -2.64 0.24
N THR A 58 -4.54 -2.18 0.47
CA THR A 58 -5.02 -1.72 1.79
C THR A 58 -5.75 -2.79 2.60
N PHE A 59 -5.76 -4.05 2.15
CA PHE A 59 -6.59 -5.11 2.72
C PHE A 59 -5.75 -6.23 3.34
N ASN A 60 -6.12 -6.67 4.55
CA ASN A 60 -5.62 -7.92 5.12
C ASN A 60 -6.57 -9.04 4.69
N ILE A 61 -6.06 -9.99 3.91
CA ILE A 61 -6.88 -11.13 3.47
C ILE A 61 -7.17 -12.08 4.63
N CYS A 62 -6.28 -12.14 5.63
CA CYS A 62 -6.49 -12.87 6.86
C CYS A 62 -6.99 -11.92 7.97
N ARG A 63 -8.15 -12.22 8.54
CA ARG A 63 -8.72 -11.39 9.62
C ARG A 63 -7.97 -11.54 10.94
N ASP A 64 -7.35 -12.69 11.14
CA ASP A 64 -6.63 -13.03 12.38
C ASP A 64 -5.19 -12.46 12.38
N LEU A 65 -4.71 -12.00 11.23
CA LEU A 65 -3.37 -11.42 11.06
C LEU A 65 -3.48 -9.97 10.60
N ILE A 66 -3.39 -9.06 11.56
CA ILE A 66 -3.49 -7.63 11.29
C ILE A 66 -2.10 -7.07 10.98
N THR A 67 -1.97 -6.48 9.79
CA THR A 67 -0.76 -5.71 9.44
C THR A 67 -0.76 -4.35 10.15
N PRO A 68 0.21 -4.08 11.06
CA PRO A 68 0.18 -2.88 11.91
C PRO A 68 0.21 -1.56 11.12
N SER A 69 0.99 -1.48 10.04
CA SER A 69 1.05 -0.28 9.21
C SER A 69 -0.31 0.06 8.59
N LEU A 70 -1.08 -0.93 8.16
CA LEU A 70 -2.43 -0.70 7.61
C LEU A 70 -3.40 -0.18 8.66
N VAL A 71 -3.26 -0.56 9.93
CA VAL A 71 -4.07 -0.01 11.02
C VAL A 71 -3.78 1.49 11.18
N THR A 72 -2.50 1.85 11.23
CA THR A 72 -2.06 3.25 11.33
C THR A 72 -2.53 4.06 10.12
N LEU A 73 -2.31 3.57 8.90
CA LEU A 73 -2.73 4.26 7.68
C LEU A 73 -4.25 4.44 7.63
N ARG A 74 -5.02 3.42 8.01
CA ARG A 74 -6.49 3.49 8.04
C ARG A 74 -6.99 4.51 9.06
N SER A 75 -6.37 4.60 10.25
CA SER A 75 -6.82 5.52 11.29
C SER A 75 -6.69 6.99 10.88
N ILE A 76 -5.67 7.31 10.08
CA ILE A 76 -5.43 8.67 9.54
C ILE A 76 -5.92 8.85 8.10
N LYS A 77 -6.56 7.85 7.50
CA LYS A 77 -7.02 7.84 6.09
C LYS A 77 -5.89 8.12 5.08
N CYS A 78 -4.71 7.55 5.30
CA CYS A 78 -3.54 7.69 4.43
C CYS A 78 -3.44 6.56 3.40
N HIS A 79 -3.08 6.87 2.14
CA HIS A 79 -3.01 5.89 1.03
C HIS A 79 -1.75 5.02 1.00
N GLY A 80 -0.74 5.32 1.80
CA GLY A 80 0.60 4.76 1.59
C GLY A 80 1.33 5.45 0.43
N PRO A 81 2.42 4.87 -0.11
CA PRO A 81 3.32 5.54 -1.06
C PRO A 81 2.81 5.51 -2.52
N VAL A 82 1.59 5.99 -2.75
CA VAL A 82 0.92 5.98 -4.07
C VAL A 82 1.44 7.03 -5.06
N GLY A 83 2.16 8.03 -4.56
CA GLY A 83 2.74 9.13 -5.32
C GLY A 83 1.77 10.21 -5.81
N GLY A 84 2.35 11.36 -6.19
CA GLY A 84 1.60 12.57 -6.52
C GLY A 84 0.66 12.41 -7.72
N LYS A 85 1.11 11.73 -8.79
CA LYS A 85 0.29 11.51 -9.99
C LYS A 85 -1.04 10.80 -9.67
N PHE A 86 -0.99 9.76 -8.84
CA PHE A 86 -2.18 9.04 -8.39
C PHE A 86 -3.11 9.97 -7.61
N SER A 87 -2.54 10.72 -6.66
CA SER A 87 -3.28 11.64 -5.80
C SER A 87 -4.02 12.71 -6.59
N TYR A 88 -3.34 13.37 -7.54
CA TYR A 88 -3.91 14.44 -8.36
C TYR A 88 -5.06 13.90 -9.22
N THR A 89 -4.85 12.75 -9.87
CA THR A 89 -5.87 12.07 -10.67
C THR A 89 -7.11 11.73 -9.83
N LYS A 90 -6.92 11.23 -8.60
CA LYS A 90 -8.01 10.85 -7.71
C LYS A 90 -8.79 12.06 -7.19
N LEU A 91 -8.13 13.17 -6.89
CA LEU A 91 -8.77 14.44 -6.51
C LEU A 91 -9.69 14.96 -7.62
N GLU A 92 -9.19 14.97 -8.86
CA GLU A 92 -9.95 15.37 -10.04
C GLU A 92 -11.15 14.45 -10.25
N GLN A 93 -10.95 13.14 -10.34
CA GLN A 93 -12.01 12.18 -10.65
C GLN A 93 -13.10 12.09 -9.57
N LYS A 94 -12.75 12.23 -8.28
CA LYS A 94 -13.71 12.04 -7.18
C LYS A 94 -14.39 13.32 -6.76
N ARG A 95 -13.78 14.48 -6.97
CA ARG A 95 -14.28 15.75 -6.42
C ARG A 95 -14.17 16.93 -7.39
N ASP A 96 -13.80 16.74 -8.66
CA ASP A 96 -13.62 17.83 -9.63
C ASP A 96 -12.67 18.92 -9.10
N ASN A 97 -11.60 18.50 -8.41
CA ASN A 97 -10.64 19.39 -7.75
C ASN A 97 -11.29 20.47 -6.85
N LYS A 98 -12.41 20.12 -6.18
CA LYS A 98 -13.13 21.03 -5.30
C LYS A 98 -12.21 21.59 -4.20
N PRO A 99 -12.17 22.93 -4.00
CA PRO A 99 -11.30 23.54 -3.00
C PRO A 99 -11.46 22.94 -1.60
N GLY A 100 -10.32 22.66 -0.99
CA GLY A 100 -10.16 22.03 0.32
C GLY A 100 -10.38 20.53 0.38
N CYS A 101 -10.71 19.86 -0.73
CA CYS A 101 -10.56 18.40 -0.83
C CYS A 101 -9.06 18.05 -0.87
N PHE A 102 -8.66 17.03 -0.13
CA PHE A 102 -7.26 16.63 -0.04
C PHE A 102 -7.07 15.12 0.09
N ILE A 103 -5.86 14.66 -0.22
CA ILE A 103 -5.38 13.29 -0.01
C ILE A 103 -4.15 13.34 0.90
N LEU A 104 -4.11 12.44 1.88
CA LEU A 104 -2.93 12.17 2.69
C LEU A 104 -2.26 10.90 2.17
N ARG A 105 -0.96 10.95 1.89
CA ARG A 105 -0.18 9.79 1.42
C ARG A 105 1.18 9.72 2.07
N GLU A 106 1.78 8.54 2.11
CA GLU A 106 3.18 8.38 2.49
C GLU A 106 4.10 8.83 1.36
N CYS A 107 5.33 9.19 1.71
CA CYS A 107 6.39 9.40 0.75
C CYS A 107 6.85 8.07 0.14
N GLU A 108 7.14 8.12 -1.16
CA GLU A 108 7.60 6.98 -1.95
C GLU A 108 9.03 6.52 -1.61
N ILE A 109 9.80 7.38 -0.91
CA ILE A 109 11.24 7.21 -0.72
C ILE A 109 11.61 7.13 0.76
N PHE A 110 10.98 7.95 1.60
CA PHE A 110 11.37 8.12 2.99
C PHE A 110 10.24 7.71 3.93
N TYR A 111 10.54 6.81 4.86
CA TYR A 111 9.68 6.54 6.00
C TYR A 111 9.50 7.80 6.85
N ASP A 112 8.42 7.82 7.64
CA ASP A 112 8.08 8.92 8.54
C ASP A 112 7.86 10.28 7.83
N VAL A 113 7.81 10.28 6.50
CA VAL A 113 7.46 11.42 5.65
C VAL A 113 6.13 11.15 4.97
N TYR A 114 5.25 12.14 5.06
CA TYR A 114 3.92 12.14 4.47
C TYR A 114 3.72 13.39 3.62
N TYR A 115 2.73 13.35 2.75
CA TYR A 115 2.31 14.48 1.93
C TYR A 115 0.81 14.68 2.05
N ILE A 116 0.39 15.93 2.18
CA ILE A 116 -1.00 16.36 1.94
C ILE A 116 -1.02 17.03 0.58
N ASP A 117 -1.72 16.43 -0.38
CA ASP A 117 -2.05 17.06 -1.66
C ASP A 117 -3.47 17.64 -1.56
N VAL A 118 -3.60 18.96 -1.64
CA VAL A 118 -4.86 19.68 -1.42
C VAL A 118 -5.21 20.54 -2.63
N CYS A 119 -6.49 20.56 -3.01
CA CYS A 119 -7.00 21.49 -4.01
C CYS A 119 -7.13 22.89 -3.39
N MET A 120 -6.36 23.84 -3.89
CA MET A 120 -6.38 25.24 -3.46
C MET A 120 -7.61 25.98 -4.02
N SER A 121 -7.76 27.25 -3.65
CA SER A 121 -8.87 28.11 -4.11
C SER A 121 -8.91 28.29 -5.63
N ASP A 122 -7.76 28.25 -6.30
CA ASP A 122 -7.61 28.32 -7.76
C ASP A 122 -7.82 26.95 -8.47
N ARG A 123 -8.28 25.93 -7.74
CA ARG A 123 -8.45 24.53 -8.17
C ARG A 123 -7.16 23.81 -8.56
N LYS A 124 -5.98 24.40 -8.36
CA LYS A 124 -4.71 23.68 -8.52
C LYS A 124 -4.42 22.86 -7.27
N VAL A 125 -3.73 21.74 -7.46
CA VAL A 125 -3.29 20.91 -6.34
C VAL A 125 -1.93 21.40 -5.86
N SER A 126 -1.82 21.67 -4.56
CA SER A 126 -0.55 21.96 -3.88
C SER A 126 -0.20 20.82 -2.92
N THR A 127 1.09 20.51 -2.83
CA THR A 127 1.61 19.43 -1.98
C THR A 127 2.38 20.03 -0.81
N PHE A 128 2.01 19.62 0.40
CA PHE A 128 2.68 20.00 1.65
C PHE A 128 3.28 18.77 2.31
N LYS A 129 4.51 18.90 2.80
CA LYS A 129 5.23 17.82 3.48
C LYS A 129 4.88 17.81 4.97
N ILE A 130 4.70 16.62 5.52
CA ILE A 130 4.69 16.36 6.95
C ILE A 130 5.81 15.38 7.27
N GLU A 131 6.60 15.68 8.29
CA GLU A 131 7.67 14.80 8.75
C GLU A 131 7.52 14.50 10.23
N ARG A 132 7.51 13.21 10.58
CA ARG A 132 7.59 12.77 11.95
C ARG A 132 9.04 12.79 12.41
N LYS A 133 9.31 13.45 13.53
CA LYS A 133 10.63 13.55 14.14
C LYS A 133 10.86 12.41 15.14
N GLY A 134 12.13 12.18 15.51
CA GLY A 134 12.54 11.03 16.31
C GLY A 134 11.94 10.96 17.73
N ASP A 135 11.51 12.09 18.27
CA ASP A 135 10.78 12.23 19.54
C ASP A 135 9.25 12.14 19.38
N GLY A 136 8.76 11.80 18.18
CA GLY A 136 7.37 11.44 17.90
C GLY A 136 6.46 12.58 17.43
N HIS A 137 6.88 13.84 17.52
CA HIS A 137 6.10 14.97 17.01
C HIS A 137 6.19 15.08 15.47
N TYR A 138 5.27 15.85 14.89
CA TYR A 138 5.19 16.12 13.46
C TYR A 138 5.49 17.59 13.17
N VAL A 139 6.19 17.84 12.07
CA VAL A 139 6.43 19.18 11.53
C VAL A 139 5.72 19.30 10.18
N PHE A 140 4.96 20.37 10.00
CA PHE A 140 4.23 20.66 8.77
C PHE A 140 4.95 21.73 7.97
N SER A 141 5.13 21.52 6.65
CA SER A 141 5.94 22.43 5.84
C SER A 141 5.37 23.85 5.68
N ALA A 142 4.06 24.06 5.90
CA ALA A 142 3.50 25.41 5.90
C ALA A 142 3.82 26.18 7.20
N GLU A 143 4.09 25.48 8.30
CA GLU A 143 4.48 26.05 9.60
C GLU A 143 5.67 25.28 10.19
N PRO A 144 6.90 25.44 9.64
CA PRO A 144 8.05 24.61 10.02
C PRO A 144 8.52 24.76 11.47
N ASN A 145 8.16 25.88 12.12
CA ASN A 145 8.52 26.18 13.50
C ASN A 145 7.54 25.58 14.52
N GLU A 146 6.38 25.10 14.06
CA GLU A 146 5.35 24.52 14.91
C GLU A 146 5.53 23.01 15.05
N ARG A 147 5.15 22.50 16.22
CA ARG A 147 5.25 21.08 16.57
C ARG A 147 3.85 20.54 16.84
N PHE A 148 3.47 19.50 16.09
CA PHE A 148 2.17 18.87 16.20
C PHE A 148 2.29 17.49 16.85
N GLU A 149 1.36 17.15 17.74
CA GLU A 149 1.30 15.82 18.37
C GLU A 149 0.89 14.70 17.39
N SER A 150 0.18 15.05 16.32
CA SER A 150 -0.32 14.11 15.32
C SER A 150 -0.64 14.78 13.99
N ILE A 151 -0.72 14.00 12.92
CA ILE A 151 -1.26 14.46 11.63
C ILE A 151 -2.73 14.91 11.76
N GLY A 152 -3.49 14.27 12.65
CA GLY A 152 -4.87 14.67 12.95
C GLY A 152 -4.96 16.09 13.52
N ALA A 153 -4.01 16.49 14.37
CA ALA A 153 -3.94 17.84 14.91
C ALA A 153 -3.65 18.89 13.82
N ILE A 154 -2.76 18.58 12.87
CA ILE A 154 -2.51 19.41 11.68
C ILE A 154 -3.82 19.57 10.90
N VAL A 155 -4.48 18.45 10.55
CA VAL A 155 -5.73 18.50 9.78
C VAL A 155 -6.81 19.31 10.51
N ALA A 156 -6.95 19.16 11.82
CA ALA A 156 -7.92 19.90 12.61
C ALA A 156 -7.66 21.42 12.60
N ARG A 157 -6.40 21.84 12.70
CA ARG A 157 -5.99 23.26 12.67
C ARG A 157 -6.41 23.96 11.37
N TYR A 158 -6.18 23.31 10.23
CA TYR A 158 -6.45 23.88 8.91
C TYR A 158 -7.86 23.56 8.37
N LYS A 159 -8.72 22.93 9.19
CA LYS A 159 -10.13 22.70 8.85
C LYS A 159 -11.01 23.94 9.05
N VAL A 160 -10.45 25.02 9.60
CA VAL A 160 -11.15 26.29 9.82
C VAL A 160 -11.30 27.03 8.48
N GLN A 161 -12.50 27.54 8.21
CA GLN A 161 -12.74 28.32 6.98
C GLN A 161 -11.89 29.60 7.02
N GLY A 162 -11.12 29.84 5.94
CA GLY A 162 -10.17 30.96 5.86
C GLY A 162 -8.71 30.57 6.11
N SER A 163 -8.43 29.34 6.54
CA SER A 163 -7.07 28.79 6.57
C SER A 163 -6.48 28.70 5.15
N ASP A 164 -5.17 28.89 5.03
CA ASP A 164 -4.42 28.68 3.80
C ASP A 164 -3.15 27.84 4.11
N PRO A 165 -3.11 26.56 3.73
CA PRO A 165 -4.14 25.80 2.97
C PRO A 165 -5.41 25.50 3.78
N TYR A 166 -6.52 25.25 3.10
CA TYR A 166 -7.79 24.85 3.75
C TYR A 166 -8.03 23.34 3.61
N PHE A 167 -8.21 22.62 4.72
CA PHE A 167 -8.45 21.17 4.74
C PHE A 167 -9.89 20.83 5.09
N LYS A 168 -10.76 20.81 4.08
CA LYS A 168 -12.20 20.55 4.24
C LYS A 168 -12.53 19.06 4.33
N GLU A 169 -12.07 18.29 3.35
CA GLU A 169 -12.50 16.91 3.14
C GLU A 169 -11.32 16.03 2.73
N CYS A 170 -11.00 15.05 3.59
CA CYS A 170 -10.04 14.00 3.24
C CYS A 170 -10.72 12.94 2.37
N ILE A 171 -10.21 12.71 1.17
CA ILE A 171 -10.62 11.57 0.33
C ILE A 171 -9.85 10.34 0.82
N PRO A 172 -10.51 9.28 1.33
CA PRO A 172 -9.80 8.13 1.89
C PRO A 172 -9.29 7.15 0.81
N PRO A 173 -8.40 6.21 1.17
CA PRO A 173 -8.05 5.05 0.34
C PRO A 173 -9.29 4.20 0.06
N SER A 174 -9.36 3.62 -1.14
CA SER A 174 -10.37 2.64 -1.53
C SER A 174 -9.71 1.33 -1.91
N GLU A 175 -10.32 0.21 -1.55
CA GLU A 175 -9.86 -1.12 -1.98
C GLU A 175 -9.90 -1.33 -3.50
N TYR A 176 -10.59 -0.45 -4.23
CA TYR A 176 -10.73 -0.47 -5.69
C TYR A 176 -9.91 0.61 -6.39
N ASP A 177 -9.10 1.34 -5.65
CA ASP A 177 -8.18 2.28 -6.28
C ASP A 177 -7.18 1.52 -7.16
N ASP A 178 -6.74 2.15 -8.25
CA ASP A 178 -5.71 1.61 -9.13
C ASP A 178 -4.42 2.40 -8.94
N SER A 179 -3.43 1.80 -8.29
CA SER A 179 -2.19 2.47 -7.91
C SER A 179 -0.96 1.68 -8.32
N ILE A 180 0.18 2.35 -8.38
CA ILE A 180 1.49 1.74 -8.64
C ILE A 180 1.91 0.69 -7.61
N LEU A 181 1.18 0.57 -6.49
CA LEU A 181 1.44 -0.42 -5.45
C LEU A 181 0.94 -1.82 -5.84
N LEU A 182 0.10 -1.93 -6.87
CA LEU A 182 -0.39 -3.20 -7.41
C LEU A 182 0.57 -3.76 -8.47
N LEU A 183 1.81 -4.08 -8.06
CA LEU A 183 2.92 -4.53 -8.92
C LEU A 183 2.62 -5.76 -9.78
N CYS A 184 1.79 -6.67 -9.27
CA CYS A 184 1.47 -7.95 -9.89
C CYS A 184 -0.02 -8.05 -10.25
N LYS A 185 -0.64 -6.89 -10.54
CA LYS A 185 -2.03 -6.84 -11.00
C LYS A 185 -2.15 -7.56 -12.33
N VAL A 186 -3.09 -8.50 -12.42
CA VAL A 186 -3.44 -9.11 -13.70
C VAL A 186 -4.21 -8.06 -14.51
N ASN A 187 -3.53 -7.42 -15.46
CA ASN A 187 -4.19 -6.54 -16.41
C ASN A 187 -5.03 -7.39 -17.36
N THR A 188 -6.35 -7.27 -17.27
CA THR A 188 -7.29 -7.86 -18.25
C THR A 188 -7.40 -7.03 -19.52
N TYR A 189 -6.65 -5.92 -19.63
CA TYR A 189 -6.62 -5.08 -20.82
C TYR A 189 -5.67 -5.68 -21.86
N LEU A 190 -6.16 -5.75 -23.11
CA LEU A 190 -5.36 -6.12 -24.28
C LEU A 190 -4.14 -5.18 -24.37
N PRO A 191 -2.91 -5.71 -24.55
CA PRO A 191 -1.72 -4.89 -24.57
C PRO A 191 -1.77 -3.89 -25.73
N THR A 192 -1.63 -2.60 -25.44
CA THR A 192 -1.34 -1.59 -26.45
C THR A 192 0.16 -1.57 -26.76
N PRO A 193 0.61 -1.26 -28.00
CA PRO A 193 2.00 -1.44 -28.43
C PRO A 193 3.09 -0.63 -27.70
N LYS A 194 2.72 0.19 -26.70
CA LYS A 194 3.64 1.13 -26.02
C LYS A 194 4.22 0.58 -24.71
N ASP A 195 3.74 -0.55 -24.22
CA ASP A 195 4.23 -1.13 -22.97
C ASP A 195 5.36 -2.12 -23.25
N HIS A 196 6.59 -1.59 -23.31
CA HIS A 196 7.82 -2.37 -23.54
C HIS A 196 8.04 -3.48 -22.50
N PHE A 197 7.43 -3.36 -21.31
CA PHE A 197 7.51 -4.34 -20.23
C PHE A 197 6.56 -5.54 -20.44
N ASP A 198 5.40 -5.31 -21.06
CA ASP A 198 4.42 -6.37 -21.34
C ASP A 198 4.93 -7.34 -22.41
N ARG A 199 5.84 -6.90 -23.29
CA ARG A 199 6.46 -7.76 -24.31
C ARG A 199 7.26 -8.93 -23.75
N LEU A 200 7.86 -8.80 -22.57
CA LEU A 200 8.60 -9.89 -21.92
C LEU A 200 7.69 -11.01 -21.42
N PHE A 201 6.40 -10.72 -21.22
CA PHE A 201 5.40 -11.68 -20.73
C PHE A 201 4.31 -11.99 -21.77
N SER A 202 4.26 -11.28 -22.89
CA SER A 202 3.24 -11.47 -23.93
C SER A 202 3.58 -12.52 -24.98
N GLU A 203 4.86 -12.87 -25.16
CA GLU A 203 5.25 -13.88 -26.15
C GLU A 203 5.03 -15.32 -25.68
N ASP A 204 4.80 -15.54 -24.39
CA ASP A 204 4.31 -16.83 -23.90
C ASP A 204 2.98 -16.61 -23.20
N ARG A 205 1.89 -17.05 -23.83
CA ARG A 205 0.68 -17.37 -23.07
C ARG A 205 1.08 -18.41 -22.04
N VAL A 206 1.30 -17.94 -20.81
CA VAL A 206 1.79 -18.73 -19.69
C VAL A 206 0.74 -19.81 -19.35
N SER A 207 0.83 -20.97 -20.02
CA SER A 207 -0.08 -22.10 -19.81
C SER A 207 0.22 -22.86 -18.51
N SER A 208 1.30 -22.52 -17.83
CA SER A 208 1.76 -23.15 -16.60
C SER A 208 2.57 -22.17 -15.73
N PRO A 209 2.60 -22.32 -14.39
CA PRO A 209 3.36 -21.43 -13.51
C PRO A 209 4.83 -21.34 -13.93
N ILE A 210 5.33 -20.14 -14.23
CA ILE A 210 6.75 -19.92 -14.52
C ILE A 210 7.49 -19.85 -13.19
N CYS A 211 8.32 -20.85 -12.92
CA CYS A 211 9.28 -20.79 -11.83
C CYS A 211 10.51 -20.02 -12.33
N ILE A 212 10.78 -18.83 -11.79
CA ILE A 212 12.01 -18.10 -12.09
C ILE A 212 13.16 -18.90 -11.51
N GLN A 213 14.01 -19.46 -12.38
CA GLN A 213 15.20 -20.18 -11.94
C GLN A 213 16.11 -19.23 -11.14
N PHE A 214 16.68 -19.71 -10.04
CA PHE A 214 17.49 -18.90 -9.13
C PHE A 214 18.63 -18.14 -9.83
N LYS A 215 19.19 -18.72 -10.90
CA LYS A 215 20.22 -18.11 -11.74
C LYS A 215 19.76 -16.87 -12.53
N HIS A 216 18.45 -16.70 -12.71
CA HIS A 216 17.83 -15.55 -13.38
C HIS A 216 17.33 -14.50 -12.37
N LEU A 217 17.43 -14.79 -11.07
CA LEU A 217 17.23 -13.77 -10.06
C LEU A 217 18.48 -12.90 -10.00
N GLN A 218 18.30 -11.60 -10.16
CA GLN A 218 19.37 -10.64 -9.93
C GLN A 218 19.68 -10.64 -8.42
N ILE A 219 20.81 -11.24 -8.06
CA ILE A 219 21.28 -11.28 -6.66
C ILE A 219 22.00 -9.96 -6.39
N PHE A 220 21.37 -9.09 -5.60
CA PHE A 220 21.99 -7.85 -5.14
C PHE A 220 22.82 -8.12 -3.87
N SER A 221 24.15 -8.05 -3.98
CA SER A 221 25.10 -8.22 -2.88
C SER A 221 25.30 -6.92 -2.09
N GLY A 222 24.35 -6.57 -1.22
CA GLY A 222 24.51 -5.45 -0.27
C GLY A 222 25.33 -5.82 0.98
N LYS A 223 25.99 -4.84 1.62
CA LYS A 223 26.61 -5.02 2.95
C LYS A 223 25.54 -5.05 4.06
N THR A 224 25.74 -5.92 5.05
CA THR A 224 24.86 -6.11 6.21
C THR A 224 24.97 -4.96 7.21
N PHE A 225 23.84 -4.38 7.61
CA PHE A 225 23.76 -3.50 8.79
C PHE A 225 22.78 -4.08 9.81
N SER A 226 23.22 -4.17 11.06
CA SER A 226 22.36 -4.61 12.18
C SER A 226 21.41 -3.48 12.56
N GLY A 227 20.11 -3.72 12.46
CA GLY A 227 19.08 -2.81 13.01
C GLY A 227 19.19 -2.72 14.54
N LYS A 228 18.84 -1.56 15.12
CA LYS A 228 18.64 -1.46 16.57
C LYS A 228 17.38 -2.24 16.95
N PHE A 229 17.43 -2.91 18.11
CA PHE A 229 16.35 -3.73 18.71
C PHE A 229 16.07 -5.09 18.05
N GLY A 230 17.00 -5.64 17.25
CA GLY A 230 16.93 -7.04 16.80
C GLY A 230 15.85 -7.36 15.77
N CYS A 231 15.10 -6.36 15.30
CA CYS A 231 14.14 -6.50 14.22
C CYS A 231 14.68 -5.80 12.97
N THR A 232 14.90 -6.60 11.92
CA THR A 232 15.12 -6.19 10.53
C THR A 232 16.57 -5.87 10.14
N GLN A 233 17.14 -6.76 9.30
CA GLN A 233 18.25 -6.43 8.41
C GLN A 233 17.66 -5.77 7.17
N VAL A 234 18.08 -4.54 6.86
CA VAL A 234 17.64 -3.83 5.65
C VAL A 234 18.82 -3.66 4.72
N HIS A 235 18.65 -4.04 3.46
CA HIS A 235 19.65 -3.84 2.39
C HIS A 235 19.31 -2.53 1.67
N LYS A 236 20.26 -1.59 1.62
CA LYS A 236 20.10 -0.32 0.89
C LYS A 236 20.85 -0.40 -0.45
N CYS A 237 20.21 0.05 -1.54
CA CYS A 237 20.83 0.20 -2.86
C CYS A 237 21.82 1.37 -2.89
N LEU A 238 22.92 1.20 -3.63
CA LEU A 238 23.66 2.30 -4.26
C LEU A 238 23.10 2.51 -5.67
#